data_AF-A0AA43F4M8-F1
#
_entry.id   AF-A0AA43F4M8-F1
#
_cell.length_a   1.000
_cell.length_b   1.000
_cell.length_c   1.000
_cell.angle_alpha   90.00
_cell.angle_beta   90.00
_cell.angle_gamma   90.00
#
_symmetry.space_group_name_H-M   'P 1'
#
loop_
_entity.id
_entity.type
_entity.pdbx_description
1 polymer ?
#
loop_
_entity_poly.entity_id
_entity_poly.type
_entity_poly.pdbx_seq_one_letter_code
_entity_poly.pdbx_strand_id
1 'polypeptide(L)'
;MHFMILILAFLLGAVLWGYFHSNPRGVSRAKLLACNIAVLALGAAVGAAAGVLLLEDGLRVKPGEAGLAWFLAIMGGGTAFMIIVAAGGLVRNLVLFPLSRRSG
;
A
#
# COMPACT_ATOMS: atom_id res chain seq x y z
N MET A 1 7.52 -2.44 20.63
CA MET A 1 7.36 -1.55 19.46
C MET A 1 8.28 -1.93 18.30
N HIS A 2 9.60 -2.05 18.51
CA HIS A 2 10.55 -2.41 17.44
C HIS A 2 10.16 -3.64 16.61
N PHE A 3 9.74 -4.74 17.26
CA PHE A 3 9.31 -5.96 16.54
C PHE A 3 8.15 -5.74 15.56
N MET A 4 7.14 -4.93 15.93
CA MET A 4 6.00 -4.65 15.06
C MET A 4 6.40 -3.77 13.86
N ILE A 5 7.35 -2.84 14.06
CA ILE A 5 7.92 -2.04 12.97
C ILE A 5 8.70 -2.93 12.00
N LEU A 6 9.46 -3.90 12.51
CA LEU A 6 10.16 -4.89 11.66
C LEU A 6 9.19 -5.74 10.86
N ILE A 7 8.09 -6.19 11.48
CA ILE A 7 7.01 -6.91 10.77
C ILE A 7 6.41 -6.03 9.67
N LEU A 8 6.09 -4.76 9.98
CA LEU A 8 5.55 -3.84 8.99
C LEU A 8 6.51 -3.67 7.81
N ALA A 9 7.80 -3.48 8.07
CA ALA A 9 8.81 -3.35 7.02
C ALA A 9 8.91 -4.60 6.14
N PHE A 10 8.86 -5.79 6.76
CA PHE A 10 8.83 -7.06 6.04
C PHE A 10 7.57 -7.20 5.17
N LEU A 11 6.39 -6.93 5.74
CA LEU A 11 5.12 -7.00 5.02
C LEU A 11 5.06 -6.00 3.86
N LEU A 12 5.54 -4.78 4.08
CA LEU A 12 5.63 -3.76 3.03
C LEU A 12 6.51 -4.25 1.87
N GLY A 13 7.68 -4.81 2.18
CA GLY A 13 8.56 -5.44 1.20
C GLY A 13 7.89 -6.58 0.44
N ALA A 14 7.21 -7.49 1.15
CA ALA A 14 6.50 -8.62 0.57
C ALA A 14 5.34 -8.18 -0.35
N VAL A 15 4.56 -7.19 0.06
CA VAL A 15 3.45 -6.63 -0.72
C VAL A 15 3.95 -5.94 -1.97
N LEU A 16 4.99 -5.09 -1.87
CA LEU A 16 5.59 -4.44 -3.03
C LEU A 16 6.19 -5.45 -4.00
N TRP A 17 6.94 -6.43 -3.48
CA TRP A 17 7.48 -7.51 -4.28
C TRP A 17 6.36 -8.29 -4.99
N GLY A 18 5.33 -8.73 -4.27
CA GLY A 18 4.20 -9.46 -4.85
C GLY A 18 3.43 -8.63 -5.88
N TYR A 19 3.29 -7.32 -5.64
CA TYR A 19 2.64 -6.38 -6.56
C TYR A 19 3.37 -6.30 -7.91
N PHE A 20 4.70 -6.21 -7.91
CA PHE A 20 5.48 -6.16 -9.15
C PHE A 20 5.71 -7.54 -9.77
N HIS A 21 5.88 -8.58 -8.95
CA HIS A 21 6.07 -9.96 -9.41
C HIS A 21 4.83 -10.48 -10.15
N SER A 22 3.64 -10.05 -9.72
CA SER A 22 2.36 -10.36 -10.38
C SER A 22 2.05 -9.49 -11.60
N ASN A 23 3.03 -8.80 -12.19
CA ASN A 23 2.82 -7.99 -13.38
C ASN A 23 2.33 -8.85 -14.57
N PRO A 24 1.23 -8.47 -15.24
CA PRO A 24 0.72 -9.21 -16.39
C PRO A 24 1.72 -9.16 -17.57
N ARG A 25 2.00 -10.33 -18.15
CA ARG A 25 2.81 -10.48 -19.37
C ARG A 25 1.93 -10.25 -20.62
N GLY A 26 2.54 -9.90 -21.75
CA GLY A 26 1.83 -9.66 -23.02
C GLY A 26 1.05 -8.33 -23.09
N VAL A 27 1.33 -7.39 -22.17
CA VAL A 27 0.70 -6.06 -22.11
C VAL A 27 1.75 -4.99 -22.42
N SER A 28 1.33 -3.87 -23.03
CA SER A 28 2.27 -2.78 -23.29
C SER A 28 2.89 -2.23 -21.99
N ARG A 29 4.22 -2.12 -21.99
CA ARG A 29 4.99 -1.72 -20.80
C ARG A 29 4.59 -0.33 -20.29
N ALA A 30 4.27 0.59 -21.19
CA ALA A 30 3.84 1.94 -20.84
C ALA A 30 2.49 1.96 -20.08
N LYS A 31 1.49 1.19 -20.53
CA LYS A 31 0.20 1.11 -19.85
C LYS A 31 0.33 0.44 -18.47
N LEU A 32 1.15 -0.61 -18.40
CA LEU A 32 1.42 -1.28 -17.14
C LEU A 32 2.13 -0.36 -16.15
N LEU A 33 3.15 0.37 -16.60
CA LEU A 33 3.86 1.34 -15.76
C LEU A 33 2.94 2.44 -15.25
N ALA A 34 2.11 3.03 -16.12
CA ALA A 34 1.15 4.06 -15.74
C ALA A 34 0.16 3.56 -14.67
N CYS A 35 -0.37 2.34 -14.84
CA CYS A 35 -1.23 1.71 -13.86
C CYS A 35 -0.51 1.47 -12.53
N ASN A 36 0.75 1.01 -12.57
CA ASN A 36 1.55 0.80 -11.37
C ASN A 36 1.81 2.09 -10.60
N ILE A 37 2.18 3.16 -11.30
CA ILE A 37 2.37 4.48 -10.70
C ILE A 37 1.06 4.96 -10.08
N ALA A 38 -0.07 4.83 -10.78
CA ALA A 38 -1.37 5.27 -10.28
C ALA A 38 -1.78 4.55 -8.99
N VAL A 39 -1.61 3.22 -8.93
CA VAL A 39 -1.93 2.43 -7.73
C VAL A 39 -1.01 2.79 -6.56
N LEU A 40 0.30 2.94 -6.80
CA LEU A 40 1.25 3.31 -5.75
C LEU A 40 1.01 4.73 -5.23
N ALA A 41 0.70 5.68 -6.11
CA ALA A 41 0.36 7.04 -5.73
C ALA A 41 -0.93 7.08 -4.91
N LEU A 42 -1.96 6.33 -5.33
CA LEU A 42 -3.21 6.21 -4.58
C LEU A 42 -2.97 5.58 -3.20
N GLY A 43 -2.20 4.50 -3.14
CA GLY A 43 -1.83 3.85 -1.89
C GLY A 43 -1.08 4.80 -0.95
N ALA A 44 -0.14 5.57 -1.47
CA ALA A 44 0.63 6.55 -0.70
C ALA A 44 -0.28 7.66 -0.15
N ALA A 45 -1.20 8.18 -0.96
CA ALA A 45 -2.16 9.19 -0.54
C ALA A 45 -3.10 8.66 0.57
N VAL A 46 -3.64 7.46 0.41
CA VAL A 46 -4.53 6.82 1.40
C VAL A 46 -3.77 6.50 2.69
N GLY A 47 -2.56 5.95 2.58
CA GLY A 47 -1.71 5.65 3.72
C GLY A 47 -1.32 6.89 4.51
N ALA A 48 -0.96 7.98 3.83
CA ALA A 48 -0.66 9.26 4.45
C ALA A 48 -1.89 9.85 5.15
N ALA A 49 -3.05 9.87 4.47
CA ALA A 49 -4.28 10.38 5.05
C ALA A 49 -4.70 9.60 6.31
N ALA A 50 -4.68 8.27 6.26
CA ALA A 50 -4.98 7.43 7.41
C ALA A 50 -3.98 7.63 8.56
N GLY A 51 -2.68 7.73 8.25
CA GLY A 51 -1.65 7.98 9.24
C GLY A 51 -1.81 9.33 9.94
N VAL A 52 -2.07 10.40 9.19
CA VAL A 52 -2.30 11.74 9.75
C VAL A 52 -3.52 11.76 10.66
N LEU A 53 -4.64 11.18 10.21
CA LEU A 53 -5.87 11.12 11.02
C LEU A 53 -5.64 10.37 12.35
N LEU A 54 -4.94 9.23 12.31
CA LEU A 54 -4.61 8.44 13.50
C LEU A 54 -3.62 9.17 14.43
N LEU A 55 -2.68 9.92 13.87
CA LEU A 55 -1.75 10.72 14.64
C LEU A 55 -2.48 11.84 15.40
N GLU A 56 -3.31 12.60 14.69
CA GLU A 56 -4.08 13.68 15.29
C GLU A 56 -5.01 13.18 16.40
N ASP A 57 -5.71 12.08 16.15
CA ASP A 57 -6.59 11.45 17.14
C ASP A 57 -5.81 10.96 18.36
N GLY A 58 -4.70 10.24 18.14
CA GLY A 58 -3.84 9.73 19.20
C GLY A 58 -3.27 10.85 20.09
N LEU A 59 -2.84 11.95 19.49
CA LEU A 59 -2.32 13.11 20.23
C LEU A 59 -3.42 13.86 21.00
N ARG A 60 -4.67 13.88 20.51
CA ARG A 60 -5.81 14.49 21.20
C ARG A 60 -6.28 13.66 22.40
N VAL A 61 -6.40 12.34 22.24
CA VAL A 61 -6.94 11.45 23.28
C VAL A 61 -5.89 11.17 24.36
N LYS A 62 -4.60 11.05 24.00
CA LYS A 62 -3.52 10.75 24.93
C LYS A 62 -2.28 11.63 24.71
N PRO A 63 -2.34 12.92 25.08
CA PRO A 63 -1.27 13.88 24.81
C PRO A 63 0.08 13.52 25.48
N GLY A 64 0.07 12.76 26.58
CA GLY A 64 1.29 12.28 27.26
C GLY A 64 1.97 11.08 26.60
N GLU A 65 1.34 10.43 25.62
CA GLU A 65 1.83 9.21 24.97
C GLU A 65 2.16 9.43 23.48
N ALA A 66 2.87 10.52 23.16
CA ALA A 66 3.19 10.89 21.77
C ALA A 66 3.86 9.75 20.96
N GLY A 67 4.72 8.94 21.59
CA GLY A 67 5.34 7.78 20.95
C GLY A 67 4.33 6.71 20.50
N LEU A 68 3.25 6.51 21.26
CA LEU A 68 2.19 5.58 20.89
C LEU A 68 1.36 6.11 19.72
N ALA A 69 1.06 7.41 19.70
CA ALA A 69 0.34 8.05 18.60
C ALA A 69 1.10 7.93 17.27
N TRP A 70 2.41 8.20 17.28
CA TRP A 70 3.27 7.99 16.11
C TRP A 70 3.33 6.53 15.67
N PHE A 71 3.43 5.61 16.63
CA PHE A 71 3.41 4.18 16.32
C PHE A 71 2.11 3.76 15.62
N LEU A 72 0.96 4.19 16.13
CA LEU A 72 -0.35 3.90 15.52
C LEU A 72 -0.48 4.52 14.13
N ALA A 73 0.00 5.74 13.94
CA ALA A 73 -0.01 6.41 12.65
C ALA A 73 0.82 5.65 11.60
N ILE A 74 2.04 5.22 11.95
CA ILE A 74 2.93 4.46 11.05
C ILE A 74 2.30 3.10 10.71
N MET A 75 1.83 2.37 11.71
CA MET A 75 1.26 1.03 11.51
C MET A 75 -0.05 1.08 10.72
N GLY A 76 -0.96 1.98 11.10
CA GLY A 76 -2.25 2.16 10.43
C GLY A 76 -2.10 2.68 9.01
N GLY A 77 -1.27 3.72 8.81
CA GLY A 77 -0.98 4.27 7.50
C GLY A 77 -0.28 3.26 6.58
N GLY A 78 0.72 2.54 7.08
CA GLY A 78 1.42 1.49 6.34
C GLY A 78 0.48 0.34 5.95
N THR A 79 -0.43 -0.04 6.85
CA THR A 79 -1.43 -1.08 6.56
C THR A 79 -2.41 -0.61 5.49
N ALA A 80 -2.92 0.62 5.57
CA ALA A 80 -3.81 1.19 4.57
C ALA A 80 -3.14 1.25 3.19
N PHE A 81 -1.87 1.67 3.12
CA PHE A 81 -1.08 1.61 1.89
C PHE A 81 -1.04 0.19 1.30
N MET A 82 -0.66 -0.80 2.12
CA MET A 82 -0.53 -2.19 1.66
C MET A 82 -1.84 -2.76 1.15
N ILE A 83 -2.97 -2.44 1.78
CA ILE A 83 -4.31 -2.85 1.34
C ILE A 83 -4.59 -2.29 -0.06
N ILE A 84 -4.35 -1.00 -0.30
CA ILE A 84 -4.59 -0.38 -1.60
C ILE A 84 -3.69 -0.99 -2.68
N VAL A 85 -2.41 -1.22 -2.38
CA VAL A 85 -1.48 -1.83 -3.34
C VAL A 85 -1.89 -3.26 -3.67
N ALA A 86 -2.23 -4.08 -2.67
CA ALA A 86 -2.69 -5.45 -2.88
C ALA A 86 -3.99 -5.49 -3.70
N ALA A 87 -4.98 -4.68 -3.34
CA ALA A 87 -6.25 -4.57 -4.06
C ALA A 87 -6.04 -4.05 -5.49
N GLY A 88 -5.20 -3.03 -5.68
CA GLY A 88 -4.86 -2.50 -6.99
C GLY A 88 -4.17 -3.55 -7.88
N GLY A 89 -3.32 -4.41 -7.29
CA GLY A 89 -2.67 -5.51 -8.01
C GLY A 89 -3.67 -6.56 -8.49
N LEU A 90 -4.69 -6.86 -7.69
CA LEU A 90 -5.81 -7.73 -8.05
C LEU A 90 -6.65 -7.11 -9.17
N VAL A 91 -7.09 -5.86 -9.01
CA VAL A 91 -7.89 -5.14 -10.02
C VAL A 91 -7.13 -5.04 -11.35
N ARG A 92 -5.84 -4.73 -11.30
CA ARG A 92 -4.96 -4.70 -12.48
C ARG A 92 -4.95 -6.05 -13.21
N ASN A 93 -4.81 -7.15 -12.48
CA ASN A 93 -4.66 -8.48 -13.08
C ASN A 93 -5.98 -9.11 -13.54
N LEU A 94 -7.08 -8.85 -12.85
CA LEU A 94 -8.37 -9.50 -13.09
C LEU A 94 -9.30 -8.66 -13.97
N VAL A 95 -9.21 -7.33 -13.89
CA VAL A 95 -10.16 -6.41 -14.54
C VAL A 95 -9.49 -5.64 -15.68
N LEU A 96 -8.34 -4.99 -15.41
CA LEU A 96 -7.69 -4.14 -16.43
C LEU A 96 -6.94 -4.96 -17.48
N PHE A 97 -6.25 -6.01 -17.07
CA PHE A 97 -5.47 -6.89 -17.94
C PHE A 97 -5.82 -8.38 -17.72
N PRO A 98 -7.07 -8.79 -17.98
CA PRO A 98 -7.49 -10.17 -17.79
C PRO A 98 -6.74 -11.11 -18.75
N LEU A 99 -6.51 -12.36 -18.33
CA LEU A 99 -5.77 -13.36 -19.11
C LEU A 99 -6.32 -13.53 -20.54
N SER A 100 -7.64 -13.45 -20.72
CA SER A 100 -8.32 -13.57 -22.01
C SER A 100 -7.99 -12.46 -23.02
N ARG A 101 -7.43 -11.34 -22.56
CA ARG A 101 -7.05 -10.19 -23.40
C ARG A 101 -5.54 -9.97 -23.48
N ARG A 102 -4.74 -10.85 -22.87
CA ARG A 102 -3.28 -10.80 -22.98
C ARG A 102 -2.90 -11.46 -24.30
N SER A 103 -2.55 -10.66 -25.31
CA SER A 103 -1.95 -11.19 -26.53
C SER A 103 -0.57 -11.72 -26.18
N GLY A 104 -0.45 -13.06 -26.15
CA GLY A 104 0.82 -13.72 -26.42
C GLY A 104 1.20 -13.51 -27.87
#